data_AF-A0A3P1WTW7-F1
#
_entry.id   AF-A0A3P1WTW7-F1
#
_cell.length_a   1.000
_cell.length_b   1.000
_cell.length_c   1.000
_cell.angle_alpha   90.00
_cell.angle_beta   90.00
_cell.angle_gamma   90.00
#
_symmetry.space_group_name_H-M   'P 1'
#
loop_
_entity.id
_entity.type
_entity.pdbx_description
1 polymer ?
#
loop_
_entity_poly.entity_id
_entity_poly.type
_entity_poly.pdbx_seq_one_letter_code
_entity_poly.pdbx_strand_id
1 'polypeptide(L)'
;MTFDQPREVLIQHIGFGAVMIGEEPVAPAGAVTLDILGATLDFDPSRPDRLPSCLVAEPDIAVPVLEQIFGNTLAAGVLDRALQRNDDVVSRPVVGQPALVLLTRLAEVRWCQRHAALSLDPGLLLLEELTLVAMLRGILDVDESWAAELFQLLEALMARPTAVHAAVAQPAVKALLIEALDILVAELSPLSTDHGKAVAWAHTFEEPVPPAAGPVTVPELLKQLRPDLALAAGASPTSGTSTVDWRDVPLGLLSRREGNVRWRVEQSEGGGRVTATAEGAGDVFRLLGEVPTLTGGMFFDVLSAEWPLPIASGRLSPEPDGHDWSGAVELSAAQAALLRRLTEEAPCLEVRVRGANPEPQGNARVAEAERWCARAVSALRLRNILAAEELLGSAEGALEHAAMLWESAGRAAERAATLKLLERSRDDAVTWAETLTVAETILVAEQGS
;
A
#
# COMPACT_ATOMS: atom_id res chain seq x y z
N MET A 1 -3.59 -6.23 17.41
CA MET A 1 -4.48 -5.51 18.32
C MET A 1 -5.37 -6.46 19.10
N THR A 2 -4.91 -6.87 20.28
CA THR A 2 -5.79 -7.47 21.29
C THR A 2 -6.20 -6.36 22.24
N PHE A 3 -7.50 -6.05 22.29
CA PHE A 3 -8.00 -5.06 23.24
C PHE A 3 -8.17 -5.71 24.60
N ASP A 4 -7.27 -5.42 25.53
CA ASP A 4 -7.36 -5.88 26.93
C ASP A 4 -8.58 -5.30 27.67
N GLN A 5 -9.25 -4.28 27.09
CA GLN A 5 -10.47 -3.67 27.63
C GLN A 5 -11.54 -3.53 26.53
N PRO A 6 -12.83 -3.77 26.87
CA PRO A 6 -13.93 -3.62 25.92
C PRO A 6 -14.02 -2.16 25.44
N ARG A 7 -14.11 -2.00 24.12
CA ARG A 7 -14.28 -0.69 23.47
C ARG A 7 -15.71 -0.52 23.02
N GLU A 8 -16.26 0.66 23.22
CA GLU A 8 -17.60 0.99 22.74
C GLU A 8 -17.54 1.42 21.26
N VAL A 9 -18.40 0.83 20.44
CA VAL A 9 -18.56 1.17 19.02
C VAL A 9 -20.01 1.46 18.71
N LEU A 10 -20.22 2.46 17.87
CA LEU A 10 -21.55 2.84 17.41
C LEU A 10 -22.01 1.89 16.31
N ILE A 11 -23.27 1.47 16.39
CA ILE A 11 -23.96 0.74 15.33
C ILE A 11 -25.20 1.52 14.89
N GLN A 12 -25.40 1.60 13.58
CA GLN A 12 -26.50 2.37 13.00
C GLN A 12 -27.05 1.65 11.76
N HIS A 13 -28.37 1.58 11.63
CA HIS A 13 -29.01 1.19 10.37
C HIS A 13 -28.91 2.35 9.38
N ILE A 14 -28.47 2.07 8.15
CA ILE A 14 -28.21 3.10 7.12
C ILE A 14 -29.10 2.96 5.88
N GLY A 15 -30.12 2.11 5.93
CA GLY A 15 -31.08 1.90 4.85
C GLY A 15 -30.95 0.54 4.16
N PHE A 16 -32.05 0.10 3.52
CA PHE A 16 -32.15 -1.19 2.80
C PHE A 16 -31.76 -2.44 3.61
N GLY A 17 -31.83 -2.37 4.94
CA GLY A 17 -31.41 -3.46 5.83
C GLY A 17 -29.91 -3.50 6.10
N ALA A 18 -29.12 -2.58 5.54
CA ALA A 18 -27.70 -2.45 5.82
C ALA A 18 -27.44 -1.75 7.16
N VAL A 19 -26.34 -2.14 7.81
CA VAL A 19 -25.92 -1.64 9.11
C VAL A 19 -24.47 -1.19 9.04
N MET A 20 -24.19 0.01 9.53
CA MET A 20 -22.84 0.53 9.72
C MET A 20 -22.38 0.25 11.15
N ILE A 21 -21.18 -0.29 11.29
CA ILE A 21 -20.42 -0.37 12.53
C ILE A 21 -19.32 0.70 12.47
N GLY A 22 -19.28 1.59 13.46
CA GLY A 22 -18.34 2.70 13.50
C GLY A 22 -18.73 3.86 12.59
N GLU A 23 -17.74 4.64 12.19
CA GLU A 23 -17.88 5.77 11.27
C GLU A 23 -17.02 5.50 10.04
N GLU A 24 -17.50 5.87 8.85
CA GLU A 24 -16.71 5.80 7.62
C GLU A 24 -15.41 6.61 7.80
N PRO A 25 -14.23 6.02 7.54
CA PRO A 25 -12.97 6.65 7.84
C PRO A 25 -12.66 7.74 6.83
N VAL A 26 -12.28 8.91 7.33
CA VAL A 26 -11.51 9.88 6.55
C VAL A 26 -10.04 9.48 6.68
N ALA A 27 -9.53 8.72 5.71
CA ALA A 27 -8.20 8.12 5.73
C ALA A 27 -7.20 8.91 4.85
N PRO A 28 -6.57 9.98 5.37
CA PRO A 28 -5.71 10.84 4.57
C PRO A 28 -4.44 10.14 4.06
N ALA A 29 -4.06 8.99 4.62
CA ALA A 29 -2.92 8.17 4.19
C ALA A 29 -3.33 6.97 3.31
N GLY A 30 -4.59 6.93 2.86
CA GLY A 30 -5.18 5.78 2.17
C GLY A 30 -5.74 4.74 3.14
N ALA A 31 -6.99 4.32 2.89
CA ALA A 31 -7.62 3.20 3.58
C ALA A 31 -7.41 1.88 2.83
N VAL A 32 -7.53 0.78 3.55
CA VAL A 32 -7.61 -0.56 2.95
C VAL A 32 -8.97 -1.15 3.25
N THR A 33 -9.66 -1.52 2.18
CA THR A 33 -10.92 -2.22 2.23
C THR A 33 -10.68 -3.73 2.15
N LEU A 34 -11.31 -4.49 3.04
CA LEU A 34 -11.33 -5.96 3.04
C LEU A 34 -12.78 -6.44 2.97
N ASP A 35 -13.08 -7.22 1.93
CA ASP A 35 -14.39 -7.86 1.81
C ASP A 35 -14.42 -9.14 2.65
N ILE A 36 -15.41 -9.19 3.53
CA ILE A 36 -15.73 -10.36 4.34
C ILE A 36 -17.11 -10.87 3.92
N LEU A 37 -17.46 -12.09 4.30
CA LEU A 37 -18.75 -12.65 3.92
C LEU A 37 -19.91 -11.76 4.41
N GLY A 38 -20.65 -11.18 3.46
CA GLY A 38 -21.81 -10.32 3.70
C GLY A 38 -21.51 -8.90 4.19
N ALA A 39 -20.25 -8.47 4.28
CA ALA A 39 -19.88 -7.14 4.75
C ALA A 39 -18.51 -6.67 4.22
N THR A 40 -18.25 -5.38 4.34
CA THR A 40 -16.99 -4.77 3.92
C THR A 40 -16.37 -4.03 5.11
N LEU A 41 -15.09 -4.27 5.39
CA LEU A 41 -14.33 -3.61 6.44
C LEU A 41 -13.40 -2.55 5.86
N ASP A 42 -13.35 -1.38 6.47
CA ASP A 42 -12.37 -0.35 6.12
C ASP A 42 -11.38 -0.14 7.27
N PHE A 43 -10.10 -0.27 6.93
CA PHE A 43 -8.97 -0.06 7.83
C PHE A 43 -8.26 1.24 7.47
N ASP A 44 -8.10 2.11 8.46
CA ASP A 44 -7.29 3.32 8.36
C ASP A 44 -6.00 3.17 9.18
N PRO A 45 -4.85 2.89 8.54
CA PRO A 45 -3.58 2.73 9.23
C PRO A 45 -3.04 4.04 9.83
N SER A 46 -3.63 5.19 9.51
CA SER A 46 -3.37 6.44 10.25
C SER A 46 -4.11 6.52 11.58
N ARG A 47 -5.03 5.58 11.85
CA ARG A 47 -5.85 5.51 13.07
C ARG A 47 -5.77 4.12 13.72
N PRO A 48 -4.58 3.67 14.13
CA PRO A 48 -4.43 2.37 14.80
C PRO A 48 -5.09 2.31 16.17
N ASP A 49 -5.49 3.46 16.72
CA ASP A 49 -6.29 3.53 17.93
C ASP A 49 -7.78 3.25 17.70
N ARG A 50 -8.25 3.11 16.46
CA ARG A 50 -9.67 2.88 16.14
C ARG A 50 -9.89 1.44 15.70
N LEU A 51 -11.10 0.96 15.96
CA LEU A 51 -11.60 -0.26 15.33
C LEU A 51 -11.90 0.04 13.85
N PRO A 52 -11.75 -0.95 12.95
CA PRO A 52 -12.17 -0.79 11.58
C PRO A 52 -13.67 -0.52 11.52
N SER A 53 -14.09 0.35 10.60
CA SER A 53 -15.51 0.49 10.30
C SER A 53 -15.97 -0.71 9.47
N CYS A 54 -17.25 -1.04 9.55
CA CYS A 54 -17.80 -2.15 8.81
C CYS A 54 -19.16 -1.78 8.22
N LEU A 55 -19.28 -1.86 6.91
CA LEU A 55 -20.54 -1.79 6.20
C LEU A 55 -21.10 -3.20 6.04
N VAL A 56 -22.15 -3.53 6.79
CA VAL A 56 -22.83 -4.82 6.74
C VAL A 56 -23.98 -4.75 5.74
N ALA A 57 -23.80 -5.34 4.57
CA ALA A 57 -24.79 -5.36 3.50
C ALA A 57 -25.76 -6.54 3.64
N GLU A 58 -25.27 -7.70 4.08
CA GLU A 58 -26.04 -8.94 4.22
C GLU A 58 -25.92 -9.49 5.65
N PRO A 59 -26.70 -8.97 6.62
CA PRO A 59 -26.59 -9.34 8.03
C PRO A 59 -26.72 -10.84 8.29
N ASP A 60 -27.59 -11.54 7.56
CA ASP A 60 -27.80 -12.99 7.73
C ASP A 60 -26.54 -13.82 7.40
N ILE A 61 -25.70 -13.32 6.49
CA ILE A 61 -24.41 -13.93 6.13
C ILE A 61 -23.30 -13.43 7.05
N ALA A 62 -23.30 -12.14 7.38
CA ALA A 62 -22.22 -11.50 8.12
C ALA A 62 -22.19 -11.85 9.62
N VAL A 63 -23.32 -12.15 10.25
CA VAL A 63 -23.40 -12.36 11.71
C VAL A 63 -22.38 -13.39 12.23
N PRO A 64 -22.26 -14.62 11.69
CA PRO A 64 -21.26 -15.60 12.15
C PRO A 64 -19.81 -15.12 12.02
N VAL A 65 -19.53 -14.27 11.04
CA VAL A 65 -18.20 -13.67 10.84
C VAL A 65 -17.98 -12.51 11.82
N LEU A 66 -18.98 -11.66 12.04
CA LEU A 66 -18.92 -10.57 13.01
C LEU A 66 -18.76 -11.09 14.45
N GLU A 67 -19.33 -12.25 14.78
CA GLU A 67 -19.08 -12.93 16.06
C GLU A 67 -17.59 -13.27 16.24
N GLN A 68 -16.94 -13.75 15.17
CA GLN A 68 -15.51 -14.10 15.17
C GLN A 68 -14.58 -12.88 15.16
N ILE A 69 -15.05 -11.69 14.77
CA ILE A 69 -14.22 -10.48 14.66
C ILE A 69 -14.43 -9.56 15.87
N PHE A 70 -15.68 -9.27 16.21
CA PHE A 70 -16.07 -8.27 17.22
C PHE A 70 -16.78 -8.86 18.45
N GLY A 71 -17.19 -10.12 18.39
CA GLY A 71 -17.87 -10.84 19.47
C GLY A 71 -19.41 -10.84 19.37
N ASN A 72 -20.03 -11.77 20.10
CA ASN A 72 -21.46 -12.06 20.03
C ASN A 72 -22.36 -10.86 20.35
N THR A 73 -21.94 -10.01 21.28
CA THR A 73 -22.73 -8.83 21.69
C THR A 73 -22.89 -7.83 20.55
N LEU A 74 -21.83 -7.58 19.78
CA LEU A 74 -21.92 -6.69 18.62
C LEU A 74 -22.75 -7.34 17.51
N ALA A 75 -22.46 -8.60 17.17
CA ALA A 75 -23.15 -9.30 16.08
C ALA A 75 -24.66 -9.40 16.31
N ALA A 76 -25.09 -9.73 17.54
CA ALA A 76 -26.50 -9.73 17.92
C ALA A 76 -27.12 -8.32 17.82
N GLY A 77 -26.36 -7.28 18.18
CA GLY A 77 -26.78 -5.88 18.02
C GLY A 77 -26.99 -5.50 16.55
N VAL A 78 -26.12 -5.94 15.65
CA VAL A 78 -26.24 -5.72 14.19
C VAL A 78 -27.49 -6.40 13.65
N LEU A 79 -27.71 -7.67 13.99
CA LEU A 79 -28.89 -8.41 13.55
C LEU A 79 -30.19 -7.73 14.03
N ASP A 80 -30.24 -7.32 15.29
CA ASP A 80 -31.38 -6.60 15.86
C ASP A 80 -31.67 -5.29 15.10
N ARG A 81 -30.62 -4.51 14.79
CA ARG A 81 -30.76 -3.28 14.00
C ARG A 81 -31.30 -3.54 12.60
N ALA A 82 -30.76 -4.55 11.91
CA ALA A 82 -31.19 -4.92 10.58
C ALA A 82 -32.67 -5.34 10.53
N LEU A 83 -33.11 -6.14 11.51
CA LEU A 83 -34.49 -6.62 11.60
C LEU A 83 -35.47 -5.51 12.01
N GLN A 84 -35.10 -4.69 12.98
CA GLN A 84 -35.97 -3.61 13.47
C GLN A 84 -36.03 -2.41 12.52
N ARG A 85 -35.05 -2.24 11.63
CA ARG A 85 -34.90 -1.08 10.74
C ARG A 85 -34.97 0.25 11.50
N ASN A 86 -34.34 0.27 12.67
CA ASN A 86 -34.30 1.44 13.54
C ASN A 86 -33.04 2.27 13.23
N ASP A 87 -33.25 3.51 12.79
CA ASP A 87 -32.20 4.47 12.45
C ASP A 87 -31.48 5.05 13.68
N ASP A 88 -31.92 4.71 14.90
CA ASP A 88 -31.25 5.08 16.15
C ASP A 88 -29.84 4.49 16.22
N VAL A 89 -28.88 5.37 16.54
CA VAL A 89 -27.48 5.00 16.83
C VAL A 89 -27.39 4.38 18.22
N VAL A 90 -26.76 3.21 18.34
CA VAL A 90 -26.55 2.53 19.62
C VAL A 90 -25.08 2.21 19.83
N SER A 91 -24.61 2.39 21.07
CA SER A 91 -23.27 1.96 21.48
C SER A 91 -23.29 0.50 21.91
N ARG A 92 -22.30 -0.27 21.45
CA ARG A 92 -22.10 -1.66 21.83
C ARG A 92 -20.64 -1.92 22.22
N PRO A 93 -20.41 -2.72 23.26
CA PRO A 93 -19.06 -3.15 23.60
C PRO A 93 -18.55 -4.15 22.55
N VAL A 94 -17.30 -3.95 22.16
CA VAL A 94 -16.51 -4.82 21.30
C VAL A 94 -15.38 -5.40 22.11
N VAL A 95 -15.19 -6.71 21.97
CA VAL A 95 -14.03 -7.44 22.49
C VAL A 95 -13.26 -7.96 21.30
N GLY A 96 -12.03 -7.48 21.11
CA GLY A 96 -11.19 -7.88 19.99
C GLY A 96 -10.95 -9.38 19.98
N GLN A 97 -11.30 -10.03 18.88
CA GLN A 97 -11.09 -11.46 18.68
C GLN A 97 -9.79 -11.72 17.90
N PRO A 98 -9.24 -12.95 17.93
CA PRO A 98 -8.04 -13.30 17.16
C PRO A 98 -8.16 -13.00 15.66
N ALA A 99 -9.34 -13.17 15.06
CA ALA A 99 -9.56 -12.87 13.65
C ALA A 99 -9.34 -11.38 13.32
N LEU A 100 -9.68 -10.47 14.23
CA LEU A 100 -9.43 -9.04 14.04
C LEU A 100 -7.94 -8.70 14.00
N VAL A 101 -7.11 -9.47 14.72
CA VAL A 101 -5.64 -9.31 14.67
C VAL A 101 -5.12 -9.68 13.28
N LEU A 102 -5.58 -10.82 12.74
CA LEU A 102 -5.21 -11.28 11.40
C LEU A 102 -5.73 -10.35 10.30
N LEU A 103 -6.96 -9.85 10.41
CA LEU A 103 -7.54 -8.88 9.47
C LEU A 103 -6.78 -7.55 9.49
N THR A 104 -6.45 -7.03 10.69
CA THR A 104 -5.60 -5.85 10.82
C THR A 104 -4.26 -6.08 10.13
N ARG A 105 -3.65 -7.25 10.33
CA ARG A 105 -2.39 -7.59 9.69
C ARG A 105 -2.48 -7.65 8.17
N LEU A 106 -3.53 -8.28 7.63
CA LEU A 106 -3.79 -8.31 6.20
C LEU A 106 -3.99 -6.90 5.62
N ALA A 107 -4.71 -6.04 6.34
CA ALA A 107 -4.89 -4.64 5.96
C ALA A 107 -3.56 -3.87 5.92
N GLU A 108 -2.68 -4.07 6.91
CA GLU A 108 -1.34 -3.48 6.92
C GLU A 108 -0.50 -3.93 5.72
N VAL A 109 -0.49 -5.24 5.41
CA VAL A 109 0.24 -5.79 4.26
C VAL A 109 -0.26 -5.17 2.95
N ARG A 110 -1.57 -5.14 2.74
CA ARG A 110 -2.18 -4.51 1.54
C ARG A 110 -1.94 -3.01 1.49
N TRP A 111 -1.93 -2.34 2.64
CA TRP A 111 -1.59 -0.91 2.70
C TRP A 111 -0.13 -0.69 2.31
N CYS A 112 0.79 -1.52 2.80
CA CYS A 112 2.20 -1.48 2.40
C CYS A 112 2.37 -1.66 0.88
N GLN A 113 1.65 -2.61 0.29
CA GLN A 113 1.67 -2.83 -1.15
C GLN A 113 1.19 -1.60 -1.95
N ARG A 114 0.16 -0.88 -1.48
CA ARG A 114 -0.48 0.20 -2.26
C ARG A 114 0.03 1.61 -1.93
N HIS A 115 0.32 1.88 -0.66
CA HIS A 115 0.50 3.23 -0.15
C HIS A 115 1.83 3.47 0.56
N ALA A 116 2.54 2.44 1.06
CA ALA A 116 3.79 2.71 1.78
C ALA A 116 4.83 3.36 0.87
N ALA A 117 5.50 4.39 1.38
CA ALA A 117 6.57 5.08 0.66
C ALA A 117 7.88 4.28 0.63
N LEU A 118 7.96 3.22 1.43
CA LEU A 118 9.14 2.38 1.59
C LEU A 118 9.30 1.43 0.40
N SER A 119 10.55 1.22 0.00
CA SER A 119 10.93 0.21 -0.98
C SER A 119 10.90 -1.19 -0.35
N LEU A 120 9.70 -1.77 -0.26
CA LEU A 120 9.45 -3.08 0.35
C LEU A 120 9.48 -4.20 -0.71
N ASP A 121 10.00 -5.38 -0.35
CA ASP A 121 10.00 -6.56 -1.24
C ASP A 121 8.55 -7.02 -1.48
N PRO A 122 8.02 -6.89 -2.71
CA PRO A 122 6.64 -7.23 -3.02
C PRO A 122 6.38 -8.74 -2.94
N GLY A 123 7.40 -9.58 -3.10
CA GLY A 123 7.28 -11.03 -2.95
C GLY A 123 7.03 -11.45 -1.52
N LEU A 124 7.69 -10.80 -0.56
CA LEU A 124 7.41 -11.00 0.87
C LEU A 124 6.01 -10.52 1.24
N LEU A 125 5.61 -9.34 0.75
CA LEU A 125 4.26 -8.83 0.99
C LEU A 125 3.19 -9.73 0.38
N LEU A 126 3.42 -10.28 -0.81
CA LEU A 126 2.48 -11.21 -1.45
C LEU A 126 2.42 -12.56 -0.73
N LEU A 127 3.58 -13.09 -0.31
CA LEU A 127 3.65 -14.33 0.47
C LEU A 127 2.89 -14.17 1.80
N GLU A 128 3.11 -13.05 2.49
CA GLU A 128 2.43 -12.73 3.74
C GLU A 128 0.91 -12.54 3.53
N GLU A 129 0.50 -11.84 2.48
CA GLU A 129 -0.90 -11.69 2.11
C GLU A 129 -1.58 -13.04 1.86
N LEU A 130 -1.03 -13.89 0.99
CA LEU A 130 -1.63 -15.18 0.64
C LEU A 130 -1.70 -16.12 1.84
N THR A 131 -0.70 -16.07 2.73
CA THR A 131 -0.71 -16.81 4.00
C THR A 131 -1.84 -16.34 4.91
N LEU A 132 -2.02 -15.02 5.06
CA LEU A 132 -3.11 -14.45 5.87
C LEU A 132 -4.49 -14.72 5.28
N VAL A 133 -4.64 -14.65 3.94
CA VAL A 133 -5.87 -14.99 3.23
C VAL A 133 -6.27 -16.44 3.53
N ALA A 134 -5.31 -17.36 3.52
CA ALA A 134 -5.56 -18.76 3.86
C ALA A 134 -6.00 -18.94 5.32
N MET A 135 -5.33 -18.26 6.26
CA MET A 135 -5.70 -18.30 7.69
C MET A 135 -7.08 -17.70 7.97
N LEU A 136 -7.51 -16.75 7.15
CA LEU A 136 -8.81 -16.08 7.23
C LEU A 136 -9.87 -16.71 6.32
N ARG A 137 -9.62 -17.94 5.82
CA ARG A 137 -10.61 -18.68 5.03
C ARG A 137 -11.89 -18.89 5.84
N GLY A 138 -13.03 -18.56 5.24
CA GLY A 138 -14.34 -18.60 5.90
C GLY A 138 -14.71 -17.31 6.64
N ILE A 139 -13.83 -16.31 6.63
CA ILE A 139 -14.13 -14.93 7.04
C ILE A 139 -14.13 -14.01 5.82
N LEU A 140 -13.06 -14.06 5.01
CA LEU A 140 -12.93 -13.26 3.79
C LEU A 140 -13.83 -13.78 2.67
N ASP A 141 -14.32 -12.85 1.84
CA ASP A 141 -14.96 -13.16 0.55
C ASP A 141 -13.88 -13.16 -0.54
N VAL A 142 -13.23 -14.31 -0.75
CA VAL A 142 -12.10 -14.49 -1.68
C VAL A 142 -12.33 -15.66 -2.61
N ASP A 143 -11.76 -15.57 -3.82
CA ASP A 143 -11.76 -16.67 -4.80
C ASP A 143 -10.95 -17.87 -4.28
N GLU A 144 -11.30 -19.08 -4.75
CA GLU A 144 -10.65 -20.34 -4.40
C GLU A 144 -9.25 -20.49 -5.03
N SER A 145 -8.79 -19.51 -5.84
CA SER A 145 -7.49 -19.54 -6.53
C SER A 145 -6.27 -19.34 -5.63
N TRP A 146 -6.46 -18.83 -4.41
CA TRP A 146 -5.36 -18.42 -3.52
C TRP A 146 -4.30 -19.53 -3.29
N ALA A 147 -4.71 -20.80 -3.21
CA ALA A 147 -3.80 -21.91 -2.95
C ALA A 147 -2.88 -22.19 -4.16
N ALA A 148 -3.42 -22.02 -5.38
CA ALA A 148 -2.64 -22.15 -6.61
C ALA A 148 -1.66 -20.98 -6.76
N GLU A 149 -2.08 -19.76 -6.41
CA GLU A 149 -1.21 -18.57 -6.41
C GLU A 149 -0.08 -18.71 -5.37
N LEU A 150 -0.40 -19.18 -4.16
CA LEU A 150 0.59 -19.44 -3.12
C LEU A 150 1.60 -20.51 -3.55
N PHE A 151 1.12 -21.59 -4.17
CA PHE A 151 1.99 -22.64 -4.71
C PHE A 151 2.94 -22.10 -5.79
N GLN A 152 2.42 -21.30 -6.74
CA GLN A 152 3.24 -20.71 -7.81
C GLN A 152 4.30 -19.76 -7.26
N LEU A 153 3.95 -18.95 -6.26
CA LEU A 153 4.88 -18.06 -5.59
C LEU A 153 6.00 -18.83 -4.90
N LEU A 154 5.66 -19.89 -4.15
CA LEU A 154 6.63 -20.75 -3.49
C LEU A 154 7.48 -21.53 -4.50
N GLU A 155 6.91 -21.99 -5.61
CA GLU A 155 7.67 -22.66 -6.68
C GLU A 155 8.71 -21.71 -7.29
N ALA A 156 8.32 -20.46 -7.57
CA ALA A 156 9.22 -19.42 -8.06
C ALA A 156 10.35 -19.10 -7.06
N LEU A 157 10.02 -19.03 -5.76
CA LEU A 157 11.02 -18.84 -4.70
C LEU A 157 11.98 -20.04 -4.62
N MET A 158 11.46 -21.27 -4.58
CA MET A 158 12.26 -22.49 -4.43
C MET A 158 13.13 -22.80 -5.65
N ALA A 159 12.80 -22.24 -6.82
CA ALA A 159 13.69 -22.24 -7.99
C ALA A 159 14.97 -21.40 -7.80
N ARG A 160 15.07 -20.63 -6.70
CA ARG A 160 16.17 -19.69 -6.41
C ARG A 160 16.84 -20.02 -5.07
N PRO A 161 17.51 -21.19 -4.94
CA PRO A 161 17.96 -21.71 -3.64
C PRO A 161 18.94 -20.78 -2.92
N THR A 162 19.81 -20.05 -3.63
CA THR A 162 20.74 -19.10 -3.02
C THR A 162 20.02 -17.90 -2.38
N ALA A 163 18.98 -17.36 -3.06
CA ALA A 163 18.20 -16.25 -2.54
C ALA A 163 17.37 -16.69 -1.32
N VAL A 164 16.70 -17.85 -1.42
CA VAL A 164 15.94 -18.44 -0.31
C VAL A 164 16.85 -18.72 0.90
N HIS A 165 18.04 -19.28 0.69
CA HIS A 165 18.98 -19.56 1.78
C HIS A 165 19.42 -18.29 2.53
N ALA A 166 19.67 -17.19 1.80
CA ALA A 166 19.97 -15.90 2.41
C ALA A 166 18.76 -15.34 3.17
N ALA A 167 17.55 -15.50 2.61
CA ALA A 167 16.31 -15.03 3.20
C ALA A 167 16.00 -15.68 4.55
N VAL A 168 16.15 -17.01 4.64
CA VAL A 168 15.80 -17.78 5.85
C VAL A 168 16.79 -17.58 7.00
N ALA A 169 17.93 -16.91 6.75
CA ALA A 169 18.78 -16.42 7.82
C ALA A 169 18.05 -15.37 8.69
N GLN A 170 16.99 -14.76 8.16
CA GLN A 170 16.12 -13.84 8.88
C GLN A 170 14.96 -14.60 9.53
N PRO A 171 14.80 -14.56 10.87
CA PRO A 171 13.79 -15.36 11.57
C PRO A 171 12.35 -15.11 11.10
N ALA A 172 12.01 -13.85 10.77
CA ALA A 172 10.66 -13.48 10.31
C ALA A 172 10.30 -14.13 8.97
N VAL A 173 11.25 -14.16 8.02
CA VAL A 173 11.05 -14.79 6.71
C VAL A 173 10.96 -16.29 6.84
N LYS A 174 11.81 -16.88 7.68
CA LYS A 174 11.77 -18.33 7.94
C LYS A 174 10.43 -18.74 8.55
N ALA A 175 9.94 -18.00 9.55
CA ALA A 175 8.64 -18.28 10.17
C ALA A 175 7.50 -18.20 9.16
N LEU A 176 7.48 -17.16 8.32
CA LEU A 176 6.48 -16.99 7.27
C LEU A 176 6.53 -18.13 6.24
N LEU A 177 7.72 -18.56 5.81
CA LEU A 177 7.86 -19.66 4.85
C LEU A 177 7.38 -21.00 5.44
N ILE A 178 7.67 -21.28 6.71
CA ILE A 178 7.17 -22.49 7.40
C ILE A 178 5.65 -22.45 7.47
N GLU A 179 5.07 -21.33 7.92
CA GLU A 179 3.61 -21.18 8.03
C GLU A 179 2.90 -21.34 6.68
N ALA A 180 3.44 -20.69 5.64
CA ALA A 180 2.92 -20.81 4.27
C ALA A 180 2.97 -22.26 3.75
N LEU A 181 4.06 -22.98 4.02
CA LEU A 181 4.24 -24.37 3.61
C LEU A 181 3.30 -25.31 4.38
N ASP A 182 3.15 -25.12 5.69
CA ASP A 182 2.25 -25.92 6.53
C ASP A 182 0.80 -25.81 6.05
N ILE A 183 0.35 -24.57 5.77
CA ILE A 183 -0.97 -24.30 5.18
C ILE A 183 -1.13 -25.01 3.84
N LEU A 184 -0.14 -24.87 2.95
CA LEU A 184 -0.20 -25.45 1.62
C LEU A 184 -0.23 -26.99 1.64
N VAL A 185 0.56 -27.60 2.52
CA VAL A 185 0.57 -29.06 2.74
C VAL A 185 -0.79 -29.54 3.24
N ALA A 186 -1.45 -28.77 4.13
CA ALA A 186 -2.76 -29.11 4.66
C ALA A 186 -3.88 -29.00 3.61
N GLU A 187 -3.78 -28.06 2.67
CA GLU A 187 -4.81 -27.85 1.65
C GLU A 187 -4.66 -28.71 0.39
N LEU A 188 -3.43 -28.97 -0.03
CA LEU A 188 -3.20 -29.76 -1.24
C LEU A 188 -3.57 -31.23 -1.03
N SER A 189 -4.23 -31.82 -2.03
CA SER A 189 -4.54 -33.25 -2.01
C SER A 189 -3.28 -34.09 -1.81
N PRO A 190 -3.24 -35.03 -0.84
CA PRO A 190 -2.05 -35.86 -0.58
C PRO A 190 -1.59 -36.70 -1.77
N LEU A 191 -2.46 -36.90 -2.77
CA LEU A 191 -2.16 -37.65 -3.99
C LEU A 191 -1.61 -36.77 -5.12
N SER A 192 -1.57 -35.45 -4.94
CA SER A 192 -1.07 -34.52 -5.94
C SER A 192 0.46 -34.46 -5.95
N THR A 193 1.03 -34.20 -7.12
CA THR A 193 2.47 -33.93 -7.26
C THR A 193 2.89 -32.68 -6.48
N ASP A 194 1.98 -31.72 -6.39
CA ASP A 194 2.20 -30.42 -5.77
C ASP A 194 2.30 -30.56 -4.24
N HIS A 195 1.48 -31.42 -3.63
CA HIS A 195 1.65 -31.80 -2.23
C HIS A 195 3.01 -32.44 -1.97
N GLY A 196 3.45 -33.36 -2.84
CA GLY A 196 4.78 -33.97 -2.74
C GLY A 196 5.93 -32.96 -2.80
N LYS A 197 5.81 -31.93 -3.64
CA LYS A 197 6.77 -30.81 -3.71
C LYS A 197 6.74 -29.96 -2.43
N ALA A 198 5.55 -29.58 -1.96
CA ALA A 198 5.39 -28.76 -0.76
C ALA A 198 5.98 -29.44 0.48
N VAL A 199 5.75 -30.74 0.67
CA VAL A 199 6.36 -31.53 1.76
C VAL A 199 7.88 -31.55 1.65
N ALA A 200 8.43 -31.73 0.44
CA ALA A 200 9.88 -31.70 0.25
C ALA A 200 10.50 -30.33 0.59
N TRP A 201 9.80 -29.24 0.26
CA TRP A 201 10.22 -27.89 0.65
C TRP A 201 10.17 -27.67 2.16
N ALA A 202 9.12 -28.13 2.84
CA ALA A 202 8.99 -27.99 4.30
C ALA A 202 10.19 -28.58 5.07
N HIS A 203 10.67 -29.76 4.65
CA HIS A 203 11.85 -30.41 5.23
C HIS A 203 13.17 -29.64 5.01
N THR A 204 13.20 -28.65 4.11
CA THR A 204 14.41 -27.86 3.85
C THR A 204 14.72 -26.86 4.98
N PHE A 205 13.75 -26.56 5.85
CA PHE A 205 13.84 -25.44 6.80
C PHE A 205 13.93 -25.86 8.29
N GLU A 206 14.27 -27.11 8.60
CA GLU A 206 14.26 -27.65 9.97
C GLU A 206 15.44 -27.20 10.88
N GLU A 207 16.52 -26.59 10.36
CA GLU A 207 17.70 -26.22 11.19
C GLU A 207 17.57 -24.90 11.97
N PRO A 208 17.99 -24.82 13.25
CA PRO A 208 17.88 -23.61 14.07
C PRO A 208 18.86 -22.50 13.63
N VAL A 209 18.40 -21.24 13.71
CA VAL A 209 19.11 -20.04 13.23
C VAL A 209 19.75 -19.28 14.40
N PRO A 210 21.01 -18.82 14.30
CA PRO A 210 21.61 -17.92 15.29
C PRO A 210 20.97 -16.51 15.27
N PRO A 211 21.10 -15.72 16.36
CA PRO A 211 20.50 -14.39 16.42
C PRO A 211 21.10 -13.42 15.38
N ALA A 212 20.26 -12.52 14.86
CA ALA A 212 20.67 -11.46 13.95
C ALA A 212 21.72 -10.51 14.58
N ALA A 213 22.63 -9.98 13.77
CA ALA A 213 23.71 -9.09 14.20
C ALA A 213 23.49 -7.65 13.71
N GLY A 214 23.86 -6.68 14.56
CA GLY A 214 24.26 -5.32 14.16
C GLY A 214 23.22 -4.20 14.34
N PRO A 215 23.63 -2.99 14.79
CA PRO A 215 22.73 -1.85 14.98
C PRO A 215 22.35 -1.18 13.65
N VAL A 216 21.07 -0.84 13.54
CA VAL A 216 20.40 -0.19 12.38
C VAL A 216 20.96 1.20 12.08
N THR A 217 21.12 1.54 10.80
CA THR A 217 21.39 2.92 10.37
C THR A 217 20.13 3.60 9.81
N VAL A 218 19.50 4.42 10.67
CA VAL A 218 18.36 5.33 10.37
C VAL A 218 18.53 6.24 9.12
N PRO A 219 19.75 6.69 8.73
CA PRO A 219 19.91 7.63 7.60
C PRO A 219 19.38 7.19 6.24
N GLU A 220 19.43 5.90 5.88
CA GLU A 220 18.96 5.44 4.56
C GLU A 220 17.42 5.40 4.47
N LEU A 221 16.76 5.01 5.57
CA LEU A 221 15.31 5.09 5.70
C LEU A 221 14.82 6.54 5.57
N LEU A 222 15.55 7.49 6.17
CA LEU A 222 15.22 8.91 6.08
C LEU A 222 15.29 9.45 4.66
N LYS A 223 16.13 8.91 3.75
CA LYS A 223 16.14 9.36 2.34
C LYS A 223 14.85 9.03 1.60
N GLN A 224 14.19 7.93 1.94
CA GLN A 224 12.91 7.54 1.35
C GLN A 224 11.74 8.34 1.95
N LEU A 225 11.84 8.68 3.24
CA LEU A 225 10.77 9.33 4.02
C LEU A 225 10.86 10.86 4.03
N ARG A 226 12.05 11.42 3.80
CA ARG A 226 12.31 12.85 3.59
C ARG A 226 12.82 13.04 2.17
N PRO A 227 11.94 13.06 1.17
CA PRO A 227 12.40 13.42 -0.16
C PRO A 227 13.00 14.82 -0.08
N ASP A 228 14.16 15.02 -0.69
CA ASP A 228 14.56 16.35 -1.10
C ASP A 228 13.38 16.86 -1.92
N LEU A 229 12.65 17.86 -1.40
CA LEU A 229 11.72 18.59 -2.23
C LEU A 229 12.57 19.02 -3.41
N ALA A 230 12.34 18.40 -4.58
CA ALA A 230 12.71 19.02 -5.82
C ALA A 230 11.89 20.30 -5.77
N LEU A 231 12.51 21.36 -5.22
CA LEU A 231 12.06 22.71 -5.43
C LEU A 231 11.67 22.70 -6.90
N ALA A 232 10.48 23.20 -7.19
CA ALA A 232 10.22 23.81 -8.48
C ALA A 232 11.19 25.02 -8.64
N ALA A 233 12.50 24.78 -8.51
CA ALA A 233 13.61 25.69 -8.67
C ALA A 233 13.71 25.92 -10.17
N GLY A 234 12.80 26.77 -10.65
CA GLY A 234 12.61 27.07 -12.06
C GLY A 234 12.11 25.85 -12.82
N ALA A 235 10.85 25.45 -12.62
CA ALA A 235 10.16 24.64 -13.62
C ALA A 235 10.20 25.41 -14.94
N SER A 236 11.13 25.02 -15.82
CA SER A 236 11.02 25.44 -17.21
C SER A 236 9.69 24.89 -17.71
N PRO A 237 8.87 25.65 -18.45
CA PRO A 237 7.63 25.12 -19.03
C PRO A 237 7.88 23.90 -19.93
N THR A 238 9.14 23.64 -20.27
CA THR A 238 9.60 22.55 -21.12
C THR A 238 10.41 21.46 -20.41
N SER A 239 10.60 21.51 -19.09
CA SER A 239 11.23 20.40 -18.36
C SER A 239 10.92 20.45 -16.88
N GLY A 240 10.73 19.28 -16.26
CA GLY A 240 10.43 19.21 -14.84
C GLY A 240 10.61 17.82 -14.27
N THR A 241 10.11 17.68 -13.04
CA THR A 241 9.99 16.39 -12.37
C THR A 241 8.53 16.14 -12.04
N SER A 242 8.17 14.87 -11.91
CA SER A 242 6.87 14.41 -11.43
C SER A 242 7.06 13.14 -10.60
N THR A 243 6.00 12.70 -9.95
CA THR A 243 6.02 11.48 -9.15
C THR A 243 5.08 10.46 -9.77
N VAL A 244 5.52 9.21 -9.83
CA VAL A 244 4.68 8.10 -10.28
C VAL A 244 3.42 7.97 -9.42
N ASP A 245 2.27 7.69 -10.03
CA ASP A 245 1.07 7.34 -9.26
C ASP A 245 1.26 5.92 -8.70
N TRP A 246 1.40 5.82 -7.38
CA TRP A 246 1.65 4.54 -6.68
C TRP A 246 0.54 3.52 -6.90
N ARG A 247 -0.67 3.96 -7.26
CA ARG A 247 -1.83 3.09 -7.50
C ARG A 247 -1.82 2.46 -8.90
N ASP A 248 -1.23 3.14 -9.88
CA ASP A 248 -1.21 2.67 -11.27
C ASP A 248 0.02 1.82 -11.60
N VAL A 249 1.04 1.87 -10.77
CA VAL A 249 2.31 1.17 -10.99
C VAL A 249 2.53 0.15 -9.87
N PRO A 250 2.57 -1.16 -10.20
CA PRO A 250 2.86 -2.21 -9.24
C PRO A 250 4.11 -1.93 -8.39
N LEU A 251 4.05 -2.30 -7.11
CA LEU A 251 5.16 -2.15 -6.19
C LEU A 251 6.41 -2.89 -6.70
N GLY A 252 7.57 -2.26 -6.50
CA GLY A 252 8.87 -2.80 -6.87
C GLY A 252 9.31 -2.47 -8.30
N LEU A 253 8.45 -1.92 -9.16
CA LEU A 253 8.85 -1.57 -10.53
C LEU A 253 9.62 -0.23 -10.61
N LEU A 254 9.05 0.81 -10.00
CA LEU A 254 9.61 2.15 -9.97
C LEU A 254 9.83 2.60 -8.52
N SER A 255 10.81 3.47 -8.32
CA SER A 255 11.09 4.12 -7.04
C SER A 255 9.84 4.86 -6.52
N ARG A 256 9.56 4.81 -5.21
CA ARG A 256 8.47 5.60 -4.59
C ARG A 256 8.92 6.97 -4.06
N ARG A 257 10.13 7.40 -4.41
CA ARG A 257 10.63 8.74 -4.07
C ARG A 257 9.80 9.84 -4.75
N GLU A 258 9.63 11.00 -4.12
CA GLU A 258 9.08 12.18 -4.83
C GLU A 258 10.04 12.65 -5.92
N GLY A 259 9.50 13.03 -7.08
CA GLY A 259 10.28 13.50 -8.22
C GLY A 259 11.05 12.40 -8.96
N ASN A 260 10.62 11.13 -8.80
CA ASN A 260 11.26 9.97 -9.44
C ASN A 260 11.07 9.91 -10.97
N VAL A 261 10.26 10.80 -11.54
CA VAL A 261 10.10 10.96 -12.98
C VAL A 261 10.74 12.26 -13.42
N ARG A 262 11.65 12.20 -14.39
CA ARG A 262 12.23 13.38 -15.06
C ARG A 262 11.68 13.45 -16.47
N TRP A 263 11.27 14.64 -16.90
CA TRP A 263 10.71 14.82 -18.23
C TRP A 263 11.20 16.10 -18.89
N ARG A 264 11.27 16.08 -20.23
CA ARG A 264 11.66 17.22 -21.05
C ARG A 264 10.84 17.26 -22.34
N VAL A 265 10.53 18.47 -22.77
CA VAL A 265 9.86 18.82 -23.99
C VAL A 265 10.84 19.61 -24.86
N GLU A 266 11.15 19.08 -26.04
CA GLU A 266 11.92 19.77 -27.07
C GLU A 266 10.96 20.22 -28.16
N GLN A 267 10.88 21.53 -28.42
CA GLN A 267 9.99 22.08 -29.44
C GLN A 267 10.78 22.64 -30.63
N SER A 268 10.25 22.45 -31.83
CA SER A 268 10.77 22.97 -33.09
C SER A 268 9.63 23.61 -33.92
N GLU A 269 9.95 24.39 -34.95
CA GLU A 269 8.93 25.08 -35.76
C GLU A 269 7.91 24.13 -36.42
N GLY A 270 8.27 22.86 -36.65
CA GLY A 270 7.42 21.87 -37.34
C GLY A 270 6.93 20.70 -36.48
N GLY A 271 7.29 20.64 -35.19
CA GLY A 271 6.98 19.51 -34.33
C GLY A 271 7.65 19.61 -32.97
N GLY A 272 7.64 18.55 -32.19
CA GLY A 272 8.36 18.49 -30.93
C GLY A 272 8.50 17.07 -30.43
N ARG A 273 9.30 16.88 -29.40
CA ARG A 273 9.55 15.58 -28.78
C ARG A 273 9.40 15.71 -27.28
N VAL A 274 8.71 14.76 -26.67
CA VAL A 274 8.67 14.65 -25.20
C VAL A 274 9.44 13.40 -24.81
N THR A 275 10.36 13.55 -23.88
CA THR A 275 11.11 12.46 -23.26
C THR A 275 10.74 12.37 -21.78
N ALA A 276 10.61 11.14 -21.29
CA ALA A 276 10.36 10.85 -19.89
C ALA A 276 11.27 9.71 -19.45
N THR A 277 11.83 9.85 -18.24
CA THR A 277 12.63 8.83 -17.57
C THR A 277 12.08 8.64 -16.17
N ALA A 278 11.79 7.41 -15.77
CA ALA A 278 11.34 7.05 -14.44
C ALA A 278 12.39 6.17 -13.75
N GLU A 279 12.73 6.54 -12.52
CA GLU A 279 13.71 5.83 -11.70
C GLU A 279 13.17 4.45 -11.29
N GLY A 280 13.96 3.41 -11.52
CA GLY A 280 13.66 2.06 -11.06
C GLY A 280 13.57 1.95 -9.56
N ALA A 281 12.86 0.93 -9.05
CA ALA A 281 12.89 0.67 -7.61
C ALA A 281 14.28 0.18 -7.14
N GLY A 282 15.14 -0.28 -8.05
CA GLY A 282 16.44 -0.89 -7.75
C GLY A 282 16.29 -2.35 -7.33
N ASP A 283 17.18 -2.83 -6.44
CA ASP A 283 17.22 -4.21 -5.95
C ASP A 283 16.16 -4.51 -4.87
N VAL A 284 14.90 -4.15 -5.14
CA VAL A 284 13.79 -4.36 -4.19
C VAL A 284 13.25 -5.80 -4.26
N PHE A 285 13.44 -6.49 -5.37
CA PHE A 285 13.07 -7.90 -5.55
C PHE A 285 14.13 -8.87 -5.00
N ARG A 286 14.52 -8.72 -3.75
CA ARG A 286 15.63 -9.50 -3.18
C ARG A 286 15.34 -11.00 -3.19
N LEU A 287 14.08 -11.40 -2.99
CA LEU A 287 13.70 -12.82 -2.95
C LEU A 287 13.18 -13.40 -4.26
N LEU A 288 12.40 -12.63 -5.02
CA LEU A 288 11.83 -13.09 -6.30
C LEU A 288 12.74 -12.82 -7.50
N GLY A 289 13.53 -11.74 -7.45
CA GLY A 289 14.57 -11.32 -8.40
C GLY A 289 14.27 -11.38 -9.90
N GLU A 290 13.02 -11.60 -10.28
CA GLU A 290 12.47 -11.07 -11.51
C GLU A 290 11.47 -9.97 -11.15
N VAL A 291 11.67 -8.84 -11.81
CA VAL A 291 10.70 -7.75 -11.88
C VAL A 291 9.41 -8.36 -12.47
N PRO A 292 8.24 -8.25 -11.81
CA PRO A 292 7.01 -8.83 -12.30
C PRO A 292 6.76 -8.32 -13.72
N THR A 293 6.40 -9.25 -14.61
CA THR A 293 6.15 -8.90 -16.00
C THR A 293 4.89 -8.05 -16.06
N LEU A 294 5.06 -6.75 -16.29
CA LEU A 294 3.94 -5.83 -16.48
C LEU A 294 3.06 -6.31 -17.62
N THR A 295 1.88 -6.81 -17.28
CA THR A 295 0.89 -7.18 -18.29
C THR A 295 0.39 -5.88 -18.94
N GLY A 296 0.78 -5.65 -20.20
CA GLY A 296 0.39 -4.47 -20.98
C GLY A 296 1.41 -3.31 -21.02
N GLY A 297 2.47 -3.32 -20.20
CA GLY A 297 3.56 -2.33 -20.23
C GLY A 297 3.33 -1.03 -19.45
N MET A 298 4.32 -0.13 -19.47
CA MET A 298 4.26 1.21 -18.85
C MET A 298 4.21 2.31 -19.88
N PHE A 299 3.54 3.40 -19.52
CA PHE A 299 3.28 4.55 -20.36
C PHE A 299 3.47 5.84 -19.59
N PHE A 300 3.67 6.92 -20.32
CA PHE A 300 3.59 8.27 -19.78
C PHE A 300 2.59 9.11 -20.58
N ASP A 301 1.86 9.98 -19.88
CA ASP A 301 0.93 10.94 -20.46
C ASP A 301 1.42 12.36 -20.16
N VAL A 302 1.34 13.23 -21.17
CA VAL A 302 1.61 14.67 -21.04
C VAL A 302 0.30 15.40 -20.82
N LEU A 303 0.17 16.05 -19.68
CA LEU A 303 -1.06 16.63 -19.17
C LEU A 303 -0.90 18.14 -18.96
N SER A 304 -2.03 18.85 -18.98
CA SER A 304 -2.13 20.25 -18.59
C SER A 304 -3.43 20.44 -17.82
N ALA A 305 -3.41 21.23 -16.76
CA ALA A 305 -4.59 21.48 -15.91
C ALA A 305 -5.79 22.06 -16.70
N GLU A 306 -5.52 22.79 -17.78
CA GLU A 306 -6.52 23.45 -18.62
C GLU A 306 -7.05 22.55 -19.75
N TRP A 307 -6.60 21.29 -19.81
CA TRP A 307 -6.96 20.38 -20.90
C TRP A 307 -7.41 19.00 -20.37
N PRO A 308 -8.60 18.50 -20.79
CA PRO A 308 -9.23 17.34 -20.16
C PRO A 308 -8.64 15.98 -20.60
N LEU A 309 -7.76 15.95 -21.61
CA LEU A 309 -7.20 14.72 -22.18
C LEU A 309 -5.67 14.79 -22.22
N PRO A 310 -4.96 13.66 -22.29
CA PRO A 310 -3.54 13.67 -22.60
C PRO A 310 -3.25 14.39 -23.92
N ILE A 311 -2.31 15.34 -23.89
CA ILE A 311 -1.82 16.03 -25.09
C ILE A 311 -1.07 15.04 -25.97
N ALA A 312 -0.27 14.18 -25.35
CA ALA A 312 0.45 13.08 -25.97
C ALA A 312 0.66 11.96 -24.96
N SER A 313 0.82 10.74 -25.47
CA SER A 313 1.15 9.55 -24.67
C SER A 313 2.30 8.80 -25.33
N GLY A 314 3.26 8.35 -24.53
CA GLY A 314 4.39 7.53 -24.98
C GLY A 314 4.51 6.25 -24.16
N ARG A 315 5.23 5.26 -24.71
CA ARG A 315 5.55 4.02 -24.02
C ARG A 315 6.91 4.17 -23.31
N LEU A 316 6.99 3.66 -22.09
CA LEU A 316 8.24 3.48 -21.37
C LEU A 316 8.74 2.04 -21.58
N SER A 317 10.05 1.91 -21.79
CA SER A 317 10.76 0.64 -21.88
C SER A 317 11.85 0.60 -20.82
N PRO A 318 12.19 -0.58 -20.28
CA PRO A 318 13.31 -0.70 -19.37
C PRO A 318 14.61 -0.36 -20.11
N GLU A 319 15.49 0.40 -19.47
CA GLU A 319 16.83 0.70 -19.95
C GLU A 319 17.71 -0.58 -19.91
N PRO A 320 18.82 -0.64 -20.68
CA PRO A 320 19.69 -1.81 -20.73
C PRO A 320 20.34 -2.19 -19.40
N ASP A 321 20.44 -1.24 -18.47
CA ASP A 321 20.90 -1.49 -17.09
C ASP A 321 19.84 -2.18 -16.23
N GLY A 322 18.60 -2.28 -16.71
CA GLY A 322 17.49 -2.97 -16.07
C GLY A 322 16.90 -2.23 -14.88
N HIS A 323 17.40 -1.04 -14.56
CA HIS A 323 16.97 -0.28 -13.40
C HIS A 323 15.97 0.79 -13.83
N ASP A 324 16.35 1.69 -14.72
CA ASP A 324 15.51 2.82 -15.10
C ASP A 324 14.59 2.50 -16.27
N TRP A 325 13.57 3.34 -16.45
CA TRP A 325 12.64 3.26 -17.56
C TRP A 325 12.65 4.54 -18.35
N SER A 326 12.71 4.44 -19.67
CA SER A 326 12.68 5.62 -20.53
C SER A 326 11.79 5.46 -21.74
N GLY A 327 11.33 6.61 -22.25
CA GLY A 327 10.51 6.66 -23.43
C GLY A 327 10.51 8.04 -24.05
N ALA A 328 10.12 8.07 -25.32
CA ALA A 328 9.93 9.31 -26.03
C ALA A 328 8.71 9.23 -26.95
N VAL A 329 8.06 10.37 -27.16
CA VAL A 329 6.98 10.51 -28.13
C VAL A 329 7.23 11.74 -29.00
N GLU A 330 7.09 11.56 -30.31
CA GLU A 330 7.10 12.66 -31.28
C GLU A 330 5.71 13.29 -31.34
N LEU A 331 5.64 14.61 -31.26
CA LEU A 331 4.43 15.40 -31.32
C LEU A 331 4.11 15.73 -32.77
N SER A 332 2.87 15.49 -33.17
CA SER A 332 2.33 16.05 -34.41
C SER A 332 2.34 17.59 -34.36
N ALA A 333 2.30 18.23 -35.53
CA ALA A 333 2.23 19.69 -35.61
C ALA A 333 1.04 20.28 -34.80
N ALA A 334 -0.10 19.57 -34.77
CA ALA A 334 -1.27 19.97 -33.99
C ALA A 334 -1.02 19.86 -32.48
N GLN A 335 -0.41 18.79 -32.01
CA GLN A 335 -0.04 18.62 -30.60
C GLN A 335 1.02 19.64 -30.17
N ALA A 336 2.02 19.89 -31.00
CA ALA A 336 3.05 20.90 -30.73
C ALA A 336 2.48 22.33 -30.69
N ALA A 337 1.47 22.64 -31.52
CA ALA A 337 0.76 23.91 -31.47
C ALA A 337 -0.12 24.04 -30.21
N LEU A 338 -0.84 22.98 -29.84
CA LEU A 338 -1.63 22.94 -28.60
C LEU A 338 -0.74 23.10 -27.36
N LEU A 339 0.38 22.36 -27.32
CA LEU A 339 1.33 22.43 -26.22
C LEU A 339 1.89 23.84 -26.05
N ARG A 340 2.30 24.50 -27.15
CA ARG A 340 2.74 25.92 -27.13
C ARG A 340 1.71 26.84 -26.52
N ARG A 341 0.47 26.78 -27.04
CA ARG A 341 -0.63 27.60 -26.54
C ARG A 341 -0.83 27.41 -25.04
N LEU A 342 -0.89 26.16 -24.58
CA LEU A 342 -1.09 25.84 -23.17
C LEU A 342 0.08 26.32 -22.31
N THR A 343 1.33 26.16 -22.76
CA THR A 343 2.51 26.64 -22.02
C THR A 343 2.62 28.16 -21.94
N GLU A 344 2.09 28.89 -22.94
CA GLU A 344 2.02 30.36 -22.95
C GLU A 344 0.92 30.89 -22.02
N GLU A 345 -0.22 30.19 -21.95
CA GLU A 345 -1.38 30.56 -21.14
C GLU A 345 -1.20 30.17 -19.65
N ALA A 346 -0.59 29.01 -19.37
CA ALA A 346 -0.28 28.54 -18.02
C ALA A 346 0.91 27.54 -18.01
N PRO A 347 2.01 27.81 -17.28
CA PRO A 347 3.24 27.00 -17.36
C PRO A 347 3.19 25.65 -16.59
N CYS A 348 2.03 25.04 -16.39
CA CYS A 348 1.91 23.77 -15.67
C CYS A 348 1.69 22.58 -16.63
N LEU A 349 2.79 22.06 -17.18
CA LEU A 349 2.79 20.71 -17.74
C LEU A 349 3.07 19.69 -16.64
N GLU A 350 2.38 18.56 -16.70
CA GLU A 350 2.60 17.42 -15.83
C GLU A 350 2.83 16.18 -16.71
N VAL A 351 3.75 15.32 -16.29
CA VAL A 351 3.94 14.01 -16.92
C VAL A 351 3.56 12.93 -15.92
N ARG A 352 2.48 12.21 -16.18
CA ARG A 352 2.03 11.08 -15.36
C ARG A 352 2.59 9.79 -15.94
N VAL A 353 3.25 8.98 -15.10
CA VAL A 353 3.64 7.61 -15.45
C VAL A 353 2.61 6.64 -14.89
N ARG A 354 2.19 5.66 -15.72
CA ARG A 354 1.13 4.70 -15.39
C ARG A 354 1.35 3.33 -16.03
N GLY A 355 0.70 2.31 -15.45
CA GLY A 355 0.55 1.00 -16.07
C GLY A 355 -0.45 1.00 -17.25
N ALA A 356 -0.69 -0.19 -17.80
CA ALA A 356 -1.57 -0.39 -18.96
C ALA A 356 -3.05 -0.15 -18.65
N ASN A 357 -3.47 -0.39 -17.40
CA ASN A 357 -4.84 -0.25 -16.93
C ASN A 357 -4.89 0.76 -15.77
N PRO A 358 -4.72 2.07 -16.05
CA PRO A 358 -4.69 3.08 -15.00
C PRO A 358 -6.06 3.27 -14.35
N GLU A 359 -6.07 3.65 -13.08
CA GLU A 359 -7.25 4.20 -12.44
C GLU A 359 -7.65 5.54 -13.09
N PRO A 360 -8.96 5.91 -13.04
CA PRO A 360 -9.42 7.20 -13.48
C PRO A 360 -8.58 8.34 -12.89
N GLN A 361 -8.26 9.33 -13.72
CA GLN A 361 -7.41 10.44 -13.30
C GLN A 361 -8.02 11.20 -12.12
N GLY A 362 -7.32 11.14 -10.98
CA GLY A 362 -7.63 11.91 -9.79
C GLY A 362 -7.02 13.31 -9.83
N ASN A 363 -7.29 14.10 -8.80
CA ASN A 363 -6.64 15.38 -8.59
C ASN A 363 -5.18 15.14 -8.15
N ALA A 364 -4.20 15.64 -8.91
CA ALA A 364 -2.78 15.44 -8.64
C ALA A 364 -2.37 15.91 -7.23
N ARG A 365 -2.94 17.02 -6.73
CA ARG A 365 -2.68 17.53 -5.37
C ARG A 365 -3.24 16.62 -4.28
N VAL A 366 -4.37 15.96 -4.55
CA VAL A 366 -4.95 14.95 -3.64
C VAL A 366 -4.02 13.76 -3.55
N ALA A 367 -3.59 13.22 -4.69
CA ALA A 367 -2.64 12.10 -4.72
C ALA A 367 -1.31 12.46 -4.04
N GLU A 368 -0.80 13.68 -4.23
CA GLU A 368 0.40 14.15 -3.54
C GLU A 368 0.20 14.24 -2.02
N ALA A 369 -0.91 14.82 -1.56
CA ALA A 369 -1.23 14.90 -0.14
C ALA A 369 -1.34 13.52 0.52
N GLU A 370 -1.94 12.53 -0.17
CA GLU A 370 -2.02 11.14 0.28
C GLU A 370 -0.64 10.52 0.42
N ARG A 371 0.24 10.68 -0.58
CA ARG A 371 1.63 10.16 -0.53
C ARG A 371 2.41 10.75 0.64
N TRP A 372 2.23 12.03 0.94
CA TRP A 372 2.87 12.67 2.10
C TRP A 372 2.30 12.17 3.43
N CYS A 373 0.99 11.97 3.55
CA CYS A 373 0.41 11.33 4.73
C CYS A 373 0.91 9.89 4.89
N ALA A 374 1.02 9.13 3.80
CA ALA A 374 1.53 7.77 3.83
C ALA A 374 3.01 7.70 4.24
N ARG A 375 3.85 8.65 3.80
CA ARG A 375 5.23 8.81 4.32
C ARG A 375 5.26 9.00 5.82
N ALA A 376 4.39 9.87 6.34
CA ALA A 376 4.31 10.10 7.77
C ALA A 376 3.91 8.82 8.52
N VAL A 377 2.90 8.10 8.04
CA VAL A 377 2.46 6.83 8.65
C VAL A 377 3.57 5.79 8.61
N SER A 378 4.28 5.62 7.48
CA SER A 378 5.45 4.73 7.40
C SER A 378 6.54 5.12 8.41
N ALA A 379 6.84 6.41 8.55
CA ALA A 379 7.83 6.90 9.52
C ALA A 379 7.41 6.62 10.97
N LEU A 380 6.14 6.81 11.31
CA LEU A 380 5.59 6.56 12.65
C LEU A 380 5.58 5.06 12.99
N ARG A 381 5.21 4.20 12.03
CA ARG A 381 5.29 2.74 12.19
C ARG A 381 6.73 2.28 12.47
N LEU A 382 7.71 2.81 11.75
CA LEU A 382 9.12 2.50 12.00
C LEU A 382 9.64 3.09 13.32
N ARG A 383 9.21 4.30 13.70
CA ARG A 383 9.57 4.95 14.98
C ARG A 383 9.21 4.06 16.16
N ASN A 384 8.03 3.45 16.15
CA ASN A 384 7.60 2.54 17.22
C ASN A 384 8.59 1.42 17.53
N ILE A 385 9.25 0.89 16.49
CA ILE A 385 10.15 -0.26 16.63
C ILE A 385 11.59 0.19 16.83
N LEU A 386 12.01 1.25 16.14
CA LEU A 386 13.40 1.73 16.16
C LEU A 386 13.69 2.74 17.28
N ALA A 387 12.66 3.31 17.89
CA ALA A 387 12.76 4.41 18.87
C ALA A 387 13.64 5.59 18.38
N ALA A 388 13.59 5.89 17.07
CA ALA A 388 14.40 6.93 16.44
C ALA A 388 13.62 8.24 16.28
N GLU A 389 14.03 9.28 17.01
CA GLU A 389 13.36 10.60 17.02
C GLU A 389 13.47 11.34 15.67
N GLU A 390 14.46 11.04 14.85
CA GLU A 390 14.56 11.60 13.50
C GLU A 390 13.37 11.17 12.61
N LEU A 391 12.78 10.00 12.86
CA LEU A 391 11.58 9.54 12.17
C LEU A 391 10.35 10.36 12.60
N LEU A 392 10.28 10.79 13.87
CA LEU A 392 9.21 11.68 14.33
C LEU A 392 9.26 13.02 13.57
N GLY A 393 10.42 13.68 13.56
CA GLY A 393 10.57 14.94 12.82
C GLY A 393 10.31 14.80 11.32
N SER A 394 10.57 13.61 10.75
CA SER A 394 10.20 13.29 9.36
C SER A 394 8.68 13.23 9.19
N ALA A 395 7.99 12.54 10.10
CA ALA A 395 6.54 12.38 10.05
C ALA A 395 5.83 13.72 10.22
N GLU A 396 6.26 14.55 11.18
CA GLU A 396 5.66 15.86 11.41
C GLU A 396 5.78 16.76 10.19
N GLY A 397 6.98 16.89 9.60
CA GLY A 397 7.18 17.69 8.41
C GLY A 397 6.35 17.21 7.20
N ALA A 398 6.19 15.89 7.05
CA ALA A 398 5.35 15.30 6.02
C ALA A 398 3.86 15.62 6.23
N LEU A 399 3.36 15.57 7.47
CA LEU A 399 1.97 15.89 7.81
C LEU A 399 1.66 17.38 7.65
N GLU A 400 2.58 18.26 8.04
CA GLU A 400 2.45 19.70 7.83
C GLU A 400 2.35 20.03 6.33
N HIS A 401 3.18 19.40 5.51
CA HIS A 401 3.14 19.56 4.06
C HIS A 401 1.82 19.02 3.46
N ALA A 402 1.39 17.82 3.86
CA ALA A 402 0.13 17.25 3.41
C ALA A 402 -1.08 18.13 3.80
N ALA A 403 -1.09 18.72 4.99
CA ALA A 403 -2.17 19.61 5.42
C ALA A 403 -2.31 20.86 4.52
N MET A 404 -1.18 21.43 4.06
CA MET A 404 -1.18 22.53 3.09
C MET A 404 -1.73 22.08 1.72
N LEU A 405 -1.35 20.88 1.27
CA LEU A 405 -1.86 20.33 0.01
C LEU A 405 -3.38 20.07 0.07
N TRP A 406 -3.88 19.49 1.16
CA TRP A 406 -5.31 19.28 1.37
C TRP A 406 -6.11 20.59 1.37
N GLU A 407 -5.56 21.64 2.00
CA GLU A 407 -6.15 22.98 1.96
C GLU A 407 -6.23 23.53 0.53
N SER A 408 -5.13 23.44 -0.22
CA SER A 408 -5.06 23.88 -1.61
C SER A 408 -5.97 23.09 -2.57
N ALA A 409 -6.31 21.85 -2.20
CA ALA A 409 -7.23 20.99 -2.93
C ALA A 409 -8.69 21.17 -2.50
N GLY A 410 -8.97 21.99 -1.49
CA GLY A 410 -10.33 22.22 -0.97
C GLY A 410 -10.91 21.04 -0.17
N ARG A 411 -10.05 20.16 0.36
CA ARG A 411 -10.42 18.92 1.07
C ARG A 411 -10.34 19.12 2.58
N ALA A 412 -11.36 19.79 3.13
CA ALA A 412 -11.36 20.24 4.52
C ALA A 412 -11.40 19.08 5.54
N ALA A 413 -12.08 17.97 5.22
CA ALA A 413 -12.17 16.82 6.10
C ALA A 413 -10.83 16.10 6.23
N GLU A 414 -10.16 15.85 5.11
CA GLU A 414 -8.84 15.22 5.03
C GLU A 414 -7.79 16.10 5.71
N ARG A 415 -7.81 17.42 5.49
CA ARG A 415 -6.97 18.37 6.24
C ARG A 415 -7.17 18.25 7.75
N ALA A 416 -8.42 18.21 8.21
CA ALA A 416 -8.73 18.09 9.63
C ALA A 416 -8.26 16.74 10.20
N ALA A 417 -8.37 15.65 9.42
CA ALA A 417 -7.84 14.34 9.79
C ALA A 417 -6.30 14.36 9.88
N THR A 418 -5.60 14.96 8.92
CA THR A 418 -4.14 15.12 8.93
C THR A 418 -3.66 15.96 10.12
N LEU A 419 -4.36 17.03 10.49
CA LEU A 419 -3.99 17.82 11.68
C LEU A 419 -4.18 17.04 12.98
N LYS A 420 -5.25 16.23 13.10
CA LYS A 420 -5.43 15.32 14.23
C LYS A 420 -4.33 14.25 14.28
N LEU A 421 -3.90 13.76 13.11
CA LEU A 421 -2.80 12.81 12.98
C LEU A 421 -1.47 13.44 13.47
N LEU A 422 -1.21 14.69 13.11
CA LEU A 422 -0.04 15.46 13.58
C LEU A 422 -0.05 15.72 15.09
N GLU A 423 -1.21 16.01 15.67
CA GLU A 423 -1.34 16.13 17.12
C GLU A 423 -0.98 14.80 17.81
N ARG A 424 -1.42 13.69 17.23
CA ARG A 424 -1.24 12.34 17.77
C ARG A 424 0.13 11.75 17.57
N SER A 425 0.86 12.14 16.52
CA SER A 425 2.24 11.68 16.33
C SER A 425 3.15 12.05 17.50
N ARG A 426 2.77 13.08 18.27
CA ARG A 426 3.48 13.58 19.46
C ARG A 426 3.11 12.85 20.75
N ASP A 427 2.11 11.97 20.71
CA ASP A 427 1.69 11.18 21.88
C ASP A 427 2.45 9.84 21.89
N ASP A 428 3.41 9.72 22.81
CA ASP A 428 4.23 8.52 22.97
C ASP A 428 3.43 7.29 23.47
N ALA A 429 2.18 7.48 23.92
CA ALA A 429 1.30 6.38 24.29
C ALA A 429 0.63 5.69 23.08
N VAL A 430 0.71 6.30 21.89
CA VAL A 430 0.08 5.76 20.68
C VAL A 430 0.99 4.72 20.02
N THR A 431 0.52 3.47 20.01
CA THR A 431 1.14 2.41 19.23
C THR A 431 0.65 2.44 17.78
N TRP A 432 1.43 3.06 16.88
CA TRP A 432 1.23 3.07 15.42
C TRP A 432 1.17 1.71 14.73
N ALA A 433 1.97 0.76 15.19
CA ALA A 433 1.97 -0.64 14.77
C ALA A 433 2.42 -1.49 15.95
N GLU A 434 1.74 -2.61 16.19
CA GLU A 434 2.21 -3.61 17.17
C GLU A 434 3.38 -4.41 16.63
N THR A 435 3.38 -4.71 15.33
CA THR A 435 4.44 -5.39 14.61
C THR A 435 4.58 -4.81 13.20
N LEU A 436 5.78 -4.90 12.62
CA LEU A 436 6.04 -4.54 11.22
C LEU A 436 5.72 -5.73 10.31
N THR A 437 5.36 -5.48 9.05
CA THR A 437 5.30 -6.52 8.00
C THR A 437 6.62 -7.28 7.91
N VAL A 438 6.62 -8.51 7.38
CA VAL A 438 7.89 -9.24 7.20
C VAL A 438 8.82 -8.44 6.29
N ALA A 439 8.28 -7.83 5.23
CA ALA A 439 9.05 -6.95 4.34
C ALA A 439 9.62 -5.71 5.05
N GLU A 440 8.84 -5.02 5.90
CA GLU A 440 9.35 -3.90 6.71
C GLU A 440 10.44 -4.37 7.70
N THR A 441 10.27 -5.55 8.30
CA THR A 441 11.25 -6.14 9.23
C THR A 441 12.59 -6.42 8.54
N ILE A 442 12.54 -6.95 7.32
CA ILE A 442 13.75 -7.18 6.51
C ILE A 442 14.41 -5.87 6.11
N LEU A 443 13.63 -4.89 5.65
CA LEU A 443 14.14 -3.57 5.33
C LEU A 443 14.89 -2.96 6.52
N VAL A 444 14.36 -3.11 7.74
CA VAL A 444 15.03 -2.65 8.96
C VAL A 444 16.32 -3.44 9.25
N ALA A 445 16.29 -4.77 9.12
CA ALA A 445 17.42 -5.64 9.44
C ALA A 445 18.62 -5.41 8.50
N GLU A 446 18.37 -5.21 7.20
CA GLU A 446 19.40 -5.04 6.18
C GLU A 446 20.11 -3.68 6.25
N GLN A 447 19.48 -2.68 6.87
CA GLN A 447 20.11 -1.37 7.12
C GLN A 447 20.98 -1.37 8.38
N GLY A 448 21.06 -2.51 9.09
CA GLY A 448 21.91 -2.70 10.27
C GLY A 448 23.12 -3.63 10.07
N SER A 449 23.29 -4.17 8.86
CA SER A 449 24.36 -5.13 8.50
C SER A 449 25.55 -4.50 7.79
#